data_AF-A0A3D5CMF3-F1
#
_entry.id   AF-A0A3D5CMF3-F1
#
_cell.length_a   1.000
_cell.length_b   1.000
_cell.length_c   1.000
_cell.angle_alpha   90.00
_cell.angle_beta   90.00
_cell.angle_gamma   90.00
#
_symmetry.space_group_name_H-M   'P 1'
#
loop_
_entity.id
_entity.type
_entity.pdbx_description
1 polymer ?
#
loop_
_entity_poly.entity_id
_entity_poly.type
_entity_poly.pdbx_seq_one_letter_code
_entity_poly.pdbx_strand_id
1 'polypeptide(L)'
;MNKLVSTEIICTIGPVSLNSDTLSAFQELGVTLLRINLSHTRADELADLIEYVQSTCSIPICIDTEGAQIRTGQLSDSNINLSINDVIYIPDKLVMGTKDQINLYPEGIINDLEIGDLIHKLTFCLISTQICSI
;
A
#
# COMPACT_ATOMS: atom_id res chain seq x y z
N MET A 1 1.84 -19.23 -37.67
CA MET A 1 2.72 -19.44 -36.50
C MET A 1 2.03 -18.80 -35.31
N ASN A 2 1.59 -19.58 -34.33
CA ASN A 2 1.03 -19.02 -33.10
C ASN A 2 2.16 -18.28 -32.37
N LYS A 3 2.00 -16.98 -32.18
CA LYS A 3 2.89 -16.16 -31.35
C LYS A 3 2.79 -16.75 -29.94
N LEU A 4 3.80 -17.49 -29.51
CA LEU A 4 3.92 -17.88 -28.10
C LEU A 4 3.87 -16.59 -27.30
N VAL A 5 2.91 -16.49 -26.38
CA VAL A 5 2.84 -15.35 -25.46
C VAL A 5 4.12 -15.41 -24.63
N SER A 6 4.99 -14.42 -24.81
CA SER A 6 6.19 -14.29 -24.00
C SER A 6 5.75 -13.95 -22.58
N THR A 7 6.12 -14.79 -21.61
CA THR A 7 5.87 -14.50 -20.19
C THR A 7 6.72 -13.29 -19.79
N GLU A 8 6.07 -12.25 -19.29
CA GLU A 8 6.76 -11.11 -18.68
C GLU A 8 6.92 -11.37 -17.18
N ILE A 9 8.10 -11.07 -16.64
CA ILE A 9 8.43 -11.24 -15.23
C ILE A 9 8.68 -9.86 -14.65
N ILE A 10 7.80 -9.43 -13.75
CA ILE A 10 7.88 -8.13 -13.09
C ILE A 10 8.33 -8.34 -11.65
N CYS A 11 9.43 -7.71 -11.26
CA CYS A 11 9.97 -7.81 -9.89
C CYS A 11 9.83 -6.48 -9.17
N THR A 12 9.20 -6.49 -7.98
CA THR A 12 9.20 -5.30 -7.11
C THR A 12 10.53 -5.19 -6.41
N ILE A 13 11.17 -4.02 -6.51
CA ILE A 13 12.46 -3.74 -5.87
C ILE A 13 12.28 -2.93 -4.60
N GLY A 14 13.15 -3.15 -3.62
CA GLY A 14 13.13 -2.50 -2.32
C GLY A 14 14.46 -2.70 -1.59
N PRO A 15 14.59 -2.28 -0.32
CA PRO A 15 15.88 -2.20 0.38
C PRO A 15 16.73 -3.49 0.34
N VAL A 16 16.08 -4.65 0.39
CA VAL A 16 16.76 -5.97 0.37
C VAL A 16 17.29 -6.34 -1.02
N SER A 17 16.65 -5.85 -2.10
CA SER A 17 17.01 -6.19 -3.49
C SER A 17 17.83 -5.11 -4.21
N LEU A 18 18.11 -3.97 -3.55
CA LEU A 18 18.86 -2.86 -4.11
C LEU A 18 20.38 -3.03 -3.97
N ASN A 19 20.91 -4.15 -4.45
CA ASN A 19 22.35 -4.41 -4.51
C ASN A 19 22.73 -4.98 -5.88
N SER A 20 23.99 -4.80 -6.28
CA SER A 20 24.51 -5.22 -7.59
C SER A 20 24.26 -6.70 -7.88
N ASP A 21 24.44 -7.56 -6.88
CA ASP A 21 24.37 -9.00 -7.06
C ASP A 21 22.94 -9.45 -7.36
N THR A 22 21.97 -8.86 -6.65
CA THR A 22 20.55 -9.14 -6.87
C THR A 22 20.06 -8.59 -8.21
N LEU A 23 20.47 -7.36 -8.56
CA LEU A 23 20.09 -6.75 -9.83
C LEU A 23 20.68 -7.50 -11.04
N SER A 24 21.91 -7.99 -10.92
CA SER A 24 22.55 -8.84 -11.94
C SER A 24 21.82 -10.18 -12.07
N ALA A 25 21.46 -10.81 -10.95
CA ALA A 25 20.68 -12.05 -10.95
C ALA A 25 19.32 -11.89 -11.64
N PHE A 26 18.65 -10.73 -11.49
CA PHE A 26 17.40 -10.46 -12.21
C PHE A 26 17.57 -10.46 -13.73
N GLN A 27 18.69 -9.94 -14.24
CA GLN A 27 18.99 -9.98 -15.68
C GLN A 27 19.19 -11.41 -16.16
N GLU A 28 19.94 -12.23 -15.41
CA GLU A 28 20.18 -13.64 -15.75
C GLU A 28 18.89 -14.48 -15.72
N LEU A 29 17.98 -14.17 -14.80
CA LEU A 29 16.69 -14.84 -14.66
C LEU A 29 15.63 -14.39 -15.67
N GLY A 30 15.93 -13.40 -16.52
CA GLY A 30 15.01 -12.92 -17.55
C GLY A 30 13.88 -12.05 -17.02
N VAL A 31 14.12 -11.29 -15.93
CA VAL A 31 13.18 -10.27 -15.45
C VAL A 31 13.02 -9.19 -16.52
N THR A 32 11.77 -8.86 -16.87
CA THR A 32 11.45 -7.96 -17.98
C THR A 32 11.18 -6.53 -17.52
N LEU A 33 10.81 -6.34 -16.25
CA LEU A 33 10.46 -5.02 -15.69
C LEU A 33 10.72 -4.97 -14.18
N LEU A 34 11.35 -3.90 -13.71
CA LEU A 34 11.51 -3.61 -12.29
C LEU A 34 10.43 -2.64 -11.83
N ARG A 35 9.70 -2.99 -10.78
CA ARG A 35 8.63 -2.16 -10.20
C ARG A 35 9.14 -1.45 -8.95
N ILE A 36 9.07 -0.13 -8.92
CA ILE A 36 9.25 0.69 -7.71
C ILE A 36 7.87 1.04 -7.18
N ASN A 37 7.55 0.61 -5.96
CA ASN A 37 6.26 0.88 -5.34
C ASN A 37 6.32 2.15 -4.47
N LEU A 38 5.59 3.20 -4.88
CA LEU A 38 5.56 4.48 -4.17
C LEU A 38 4.77 4.44 -2.85
N SER A 39 4.01 3.39 -2.57
CA SER A 39 3.37 3.19 -1.25
C SER A 39 4.39 3.01 -0.12
N HIS A 40 5.65 2.68 -0.48
CA HIS A 40 6.75 2.45 0.46
C HIS A 40 8.03 3.22 0.09
N THR A 41 8.02 3.95 -1.02
CA THR A 41 9.20 4.71 -1.51
C THR A 41 8.87 6.19 -1.44
N ARG A 42 9.68 6.95 -0.73
CA ARG A 42 9.46 8.39 -0.61
C ARG A 42 9.82 9.09 -1.91
N ALA A 43 9.13 10.19 -2.20
CA ALA A 43 9.35 10.95 -3.44
C ALA A 43 10.75 11.59 -3.53
N ASP A 44 11.35 11.94 -2.39
CA ASP A 44 12.70 12.52 -2.31
C ASP A 44 13.82 11.50 -2.58
N GLU A 45 13.57 10.21 -2.33
CA GLU A 45 14.52 9.10 -2.59
C GLU A 45 14.40 8.53 -4.02
N LEU A 46 13.31 8.84 -4.73
CA LEU A 46 12.95 8.19 -5.98
C LEU A 46 13.97 8.46 -7.11
N ALA A 47 14.49 9.67 -7.21
CA ALA A 47 15.44 10.05 -8.27
C ALA A 47 16.76 9.29 -8.13
N ASP A 48 17.35 9.30 -6.93
CA ASP A 48 18.59 8.60 -6.62
C ASP A 48 18.45 7.09 -6.82
N LEU A 49 17.29 6.54 -6.46
CA LEU A 49 16.97 5.14 -6.66
C LEU A 49 16.93 4.76 -8.14
N ILE A 50 16.28 5.57 -8.98
CA ILE A 50 16.21 5.34 -10.43
C ILE A 50 17.62 5.40 -11.03
N GLU A 51 18.41 6.40 -10.66
CA GLU A 51 19.78 6.56 -11.15
C GLU A 51 20.66 5.36 -10.77
N TYR A 52 20.58 4.91 -9.51
CA TYR A 52 21.31 3.74 -9.05
C TYR A 52 20.95 2.47 -9.85
N VAL A 53 19.64 2.20 -10.01
CA VAL A 53 19.18 1.01 -10.76
C VAL A 53 19.61 1.08 -12.21
N GLN A 54 19.46 2.23 -12.88
CA GLN A 54 19.86 2.41 -14.29
C GLN A 54 21.38 2.32 -14.49
N SER A 55 22.18 2.70 -13.49
CA SER A 55 23.65 2.56 -13.54
C SER A 55 24.12 1.12 -13.35
N THR A 56 23.29 0.26 -12.75
CA THR A 56 23.65 -1.12 -12.36
C THR A 56 22.99 -2.19 -13.23
N CYS A 57 21.82 -1.90 -13.82
CA CYS A 57 20.96 -2.87 -14.49
C CYS A 57 20.30 -2.26 -15.73
N SER A 58 20.14 -3.05 -16.80
CA SER A 58 19.50 -2.61 -18.05
C SER A 58 18.00 -2.88 -18.13
N ILE A 59 17.41 -3.50 -17.10
CA ILE A 59 15.97 -3.82 -17.07
C ILE A 59 15.19 -2.50 -16.89
N PRO A 60 14.15 -2.23 -17.71
CA PRO A 60 13.36 -1.01 -17.57
C PRO A 60 12.66 -0.94 -16.21
N ILE A 61 12.36 0.29 -15.79
CA ILE A 61 11.70 0.59 -14.51
C ILE A 61 10.27 1.04 -14.76
N CYS A 62 9.35 0.54 -13.94
CA CYS A 62 7.97 1.00 -13.81
C CYS A 62 7.77 1.61 -12.43
N ILE A 63 7.25 2.83 -12.40
CA ILE A 63 6.86 3.52 -11.18
C ILE A 63 5.40 3.20 -10.92
N ASP A 64 5.13 2.52 -9.81
CA ASP A 64 3.78 2.20 -9.36
C ASP A 64 3.32 3.20 -8.30
N THR A 65 2.38 4.05 -8.68
CA THR A 65 1.81 5.08 -7.80
C THR A 65 0.92 4.46 -6.72
N GLU A 66 0.90 5.05 -5.52
CA GLU A 66 0.04 4.57 -4.43
C GLU A 66 -1.46 4.59 -4.79
N GLY A 67 -1.89 5.55 -5.62
CA GLY A 67 -3.30 5.77 -5.95
C GLY A 67 -4.08 6.41 -4.81
N ALA A 68 -5.38 6.62 -5.00
CA ALA A 68 -6.25 7.09 -3.93
C ALA A 68 -6.49 5.95 -2.93
N GLN A 69 -6.12 6.16 -1.66
CA GLN A 69 -6.27 5.16 -0.62
C GLN A 69 -6.91 5.75 0.62
N ILE A 70 -7.90 5.04 1.14
CA ILE A 70 -8.41 5.28 2.48
C ILE A 70 -7.77 4.23 3.40
N ARG A 71 -7.06 4.69 4.43
CA ARG A 71 -6.37 3.81 5.38
C ARG A 71 -6.82 4.10 6.79
N THR A 72 -6.66 3.14 7.67
CA THR A 72 -6.77 3.38 9.11
C THR A 72 -5.51 4.04 9.65
N GLY A 73 -5.69 4.91 10.64
CA GLY A 73 -4.60 5.55 11.38
C GLY A 73 -3.78 4.56 12.22
N GLN A 74 -2.78 5.09 12.93
CA GLN A 74 -1.95 4.28 13.82
C GLN A 74 -2.76 3.71 14.99
N LEU A 75 -2.48 2.46 15.35
CA LEU A 75 -3.12 1.76 16.46
C LEU A 75 -2.23 1.81 17.70
N SER A 76 -2.83 1.93 18.89
CA SER A 76 -2.08 1.90 20.16
C SER A 76 -1.46 0.53 20.43
N ASP A 77 -2.17 -0.52 20.04
CA ASP A 77 -1.74 -1.91 20.12
C ASP A 77 -1.47 -2.46 18.72
N SER A 78 -0.61 -3.46 18.64
CA SER A 78 -0.28 -4.12 17.36
C SER A 78 -1.50 -4.75 16.68
N ASN A 79 -2.53 -5.12 17.46
CA ASN A 79 -3.80 -5.66 16.98
C ASN A 79 -4.96 -5.22 17.87
N ILE A 80 -6.10 -4.96 17.26
CA ILE A 80 -7.38 -4.69 17.93
C ILE A 80 -8.37 -5.76 17.51
N ASN A 81 -9.00 -6.41 18.48
CA ASN A 81 -10.03 -7.42 18.23
C ASN A 81 -11.41 -6.79 18.33
N LEU A 82 -12.19 -6.95 17.25
CA LEU A 82 -13.56 -6.47 17.14
C LEU A 82 -14.50 -7.66 17.05
N SER A 83 -15.62 -7.58 17.75
CA SER A 83 -16.71 -8.56 17.72
C SER A 83 -17.88 -8.04 16.89
N ILE A 84 -18.77 -8.94 16.48
CA ILE A 84 -20.02 -8.56 15.81
C ILE A 84 -20.81 -7.64 16.75
N ASN A 85 -21.32 -6.54 16.19
CA ASN A 85 -22.05 -5.47 16.88
C ASN A 85 -21.20 -4.58 17.82
N ASP A 86 -19.87 -4.70 17.82
CA ASP A 86 -19.04 -3.69 18.46
C ASP A 86 -19.23 -2.33 17.75
N VAL A 87 -19.33 -1.26 18.54
CA VAL A 87 -19.43 0.11 18.05
C VAL A 87 -18.08 0.78 18.17
N ILE A 88 -17.62 1.41 17.09
CA ILE A 88 -16.33 2.10 17.02
C ILE A 88 -16.60 3.53 16.58
N TYR A 89 -15.93 4.47 17.22
CA TYR A 89 -15.98 5.87 16.87
C TYR A 89 -14.90 6.22 15.84
N ILE A 90 -15.24 7.03 14.83
CA ILE A 90 -14.27 7.54 13.85
C ILE A 90 -14.11 9.05 14.11
N PRO A 91 -13.16 9.45 14.97
CA PRO A 91 -12.93 10.86 15.25
C PRO A 91 -12.33 11.59 14.06
N ASP A 92 -12.70 12.86 13.90
CA ASP A 92 -12.09 13.78 12.93
C ASP A 92 -10.64 14.14 13.29
N LYS A 93 -10.33 14.20 14.59
CA LYS A 93 -9.00 14.53 15.09
C LYS A 93 -8.13 13.30 15.16
N LEU A 94 -6.85 13.45 14.81
CA LEU A 94 -5.85 12.39 14.92
C LEU A 94 -5.70 11.93 16.39
N VAL A 95 -6.00 10.65 16.62
CA VAL A 95 -5.86 9.92 17.87
C VAL A 95 -5.26 8.55 17.60
N MET A 96 -4.74 7.90 18.63
CA MET A 96 -4.33 6.50 18.51
C MET A 96 -5.59 5.62 18.46
N GLY A 97 -5.62 4.70 17.49
CA GLY A 97 -6.70 3.73 17.33
C GLY A 97 -6.71 2.71 18.47
N THR A 98 -7.88 2.43 19.00
CA THR A 98 -8.14 1.47 20.09
C THR A 98 -9.38 0.63 19.73
N LYS A 99 -9.82 -0.24 20.64
CA LYS A 99 -11.08 -0.99 20.46
C LYS A 99 -12.29 -0.08 20.23
N ASP A 100 -12.26 1.14 20.78
CA ASP A 100 -13.42 2.03 20.81
C ASP A 100 -13.35 3.13 19.74
N GLN A 101 -12.18 3.39 19.16
CA GLN A 101 -12.02 4.46 18.17
C GLN A 101 -10.92 4.20 17.14
N ILE A 102 -11.07 4.71 15.92
CA ILE A 102 -10.06 4.61 14.86
C ILE A 102 -10.14 5.80 13.90
N ASN A 103 -9.00 6.39 13.52
CA ASN A 103 -9.00 7.41 12.48
C ASN A 103 -8.98 6.80 11.08
N LEU A 104 -9.48 7.58 10.12
CA LEU A 104 -9.28 7.37 8.71
C LEU A 104 -8.31 8.40 8.15
N TYR A 105 -7.51 7.98 7.19
CA TYR A 105 -6.68 8.80 6.33
C TYR A 105 -7.21 8.69 4.89
N PRO A 106 -7.22 9.77 4.09
CA PRO A 106 -6.80 11.14 4.42
C PRO A 106 -7.75 11.86 5.36
N GLU A 107 -7.26 12.91 6.04
CA GLU A 107 -8.08 13.76 6.91
C GLU A 107 -9.27 14.35 6.15
N GLY A 108 -10.42 14.49 6.82
CA GLY A 108 -11.64 15.04 6.23
C GLY A 108 -12.48 14.03 5.44
N ILE A 109 -12.01 12.80 5.20
CA ILE A 109 -12.79 11.75 4.51
C ILE A 109 -14.10 11.41 5.22
N ILE A 110 -14.17 11.64 6.53
CA ILE A 110 -15.38 11.41 7.32
C ILE A 110 -16.55 12.31 6.89
N ASN A 111 -16.27 13.45 6.26
CA ASN A 111 -17.30 14.38 5.79
C ASN A 111 -18.02 13.86 4.54
N ASP A 112 -17.43 12.88 3.85
CA ASP A 112 -18.01 12.24 2.68
C ASP A 112 -18.85 11.00 3.05
N LEU A 113 -18.94 10.66 4.34
CA LEU A 113 -19.70 9.51 4.84
C LEU A 113 -21.11 9.93 5.26
N GLU A 114 -22.08 9.06 4.98
CA GLU A 114 -23.48 9.23 5.35
C GLU A 114 -23.97 8.07 6.25
N ILE A 115 -25.02 8.33 7.05
CA ILE A 115 -25.67 7.29 7.84
C ILE A 115 -26.18 6.19 6.91
N GLY A 116 -25.78 4.95 7.18
CA GLY A 116 -26.10 3.78 6.37
C GLY A 116 -24.96 3.31 5.46
N ASP A 117 -23.92 4.12 5.25
CA ASP A 117 -22.76 3.74 4.45
C ASP A 117 -22.06 2.51 5.02
N LEU A 118 -21.59 1.65 4.11
CA LEU A 118 -20.84 0.45 4.45
C LEU A 118 -19.34 0.68 4.21
N ILE A 119 -18.57 0.60 5.28
CA ILE A 119 -17.10 0.59 5.20
C ILE A 119 -16.64 -0.86 5.27
N HIS A 120 -16.17 -1.35 4.12
CA HIS A 120 -15.59 -2.68 3.98
C HIS A 120 -14.07 -2.64 4.18
N LYS A 121 -13.51 -3.71 4.77
CA LYS A 121 -12.06 -3.88 4.96
C LYS A 121 -11.44 -2.75 5.79
N LEU A 122 -12.10 -2.40 6.90
CA LEU A 122 -11.57 -1.44 7.87
C LEU A 122 -10.19 -1.86 8.41
N THR A 123 -9.89 -3.15 8.39
CA THR A 123 -8.54 -3.70 8.60
C THR A 123 -8.25 -4.75 7.53
N PHE A 124 -7.03 -5.32 7.51
CA PHE A 124 -6.67 -6.46 6.63
C PHE A 124 -7.59 -7.69 6.79
N CYS A 125 -8.47 -7.69 7.80
CA CYS A 125 -9.52 -8.68 7.98
C CYS A 125 -10.83 -8.27 7.27
N LEU A 126 -11.64 -9.26 6.91
CA LEU A 126 -12.95 -9.14 6.23
C LEU A 126 -14.06 -8.52 7.11
N ILE A 127 -13.74 -7.50 7.91
CA ILE A 127 -14.72 -6.81 8.74
C ILE A 127 -15.44 -5.77 7.88
N SER A 128 -16.76 -5.75 7.97
CA SER A 128 -17.61 -4.71 7.40
C SER A 128 -18.28 -3.97 8.54
N THR A 129 -18.30 -2.64 8.44
CA THR A 129 -18.91 -1.74 9.41
C THR A 129 -19.94 -0.86 8.71
N GLN A 130 -20.94 -0.40 9.45
CA GLN A 130 -21.96 0.50 8.94
C GLN A 130 -21.94 1.80 9.75
N ILE A 131 -22.09 2.94 9.07
CA ILE A 131 -22.24 4.22 9.75
C ILE A 131 -23.63 4.29 10.39
N CYS A 132 -23.67 4.28 11.72
CA CYS A 132 -24.90 4.32 12.50
C CYS A 132 -25.31 5.75 12.90
N SER A 133 -24.36 6.69 12.96
CA SER A 133 -24.57 8.09 13.37
C SER A 133 -23.40 8.99 12.92
N ILE A 134 -23.67 10.30 12.75
CA ILE A 134 -22.69 11.36 12.47
C ILE A 134 -22.86 12.48 13.50
#